data_AF-A0A3P9P8A0-F1
#
_entry.id   AF-A0A3P9P8A0-F1
#
_cell.length_a   1.000
_cell.length_b   1.000
_cell.length_c   1.000
_cell.angle_alpha   90.00
_cell.angle_beta   90.00
_cell.angle_gamma   90.00
#
_symmetry.space_group_name_H-M   'P 1'
#
loop_
_entity.id
_entity.type
_entity.pdbx_description
1 polymer ?
#
loop_
_entity_poly.entity_id
_entity_poly.type
_entity_poly.pdbx_seq_one_letter_code
_entity_poly.pdbx_strand_id
1 'polypeptide(L)'
;MGLKAVVVTVLLAAALSYYVYNPMPDAIQEPWKLMAVDAAKYFLLNKIKQRSLFISFMFKNQYLIDITFAGVPVRVYEPPAGGEGHLRRGLLYLHGGGWAFGSGKMGAYDKVSRMISDELNTVVVSVEYRLFPEVLFPEPFLDCVAAAKHFLSPEVLDKYAIDPERVAVSGDSAGGNLAAAVAQEVLAEPKCDIVQALIYPVLQALDFNTPSYVQNRNMAILPRQVMVQFWLQYLGADISLQPQLIANNHSALQHSVLTPELRSRLDWTSLLSQKFKKSYKPVVAERDSHGLLKKIPGLLDARSSPLLAGPEVLAKCPRAYILTCEFDVLRDDGLMYARRLKDAGVAVTSDYYEDGFHGCLSFTSWPLDFDVGKRVLRNYMTWLQNNL
;
A
#
# COMPACT_ATOMS: atom_id res chain seq x y z
N MET A 1 2.11 -25.08 -34.50
CA MET A 1 1.45 -24.39 -33.35
C MET A 1 1.77 -22.90 -33.45
N GLY A 2 0.76 -22.02 -33.37
CA GLY A 2 1.02 -20.58 -33.34
C GLY A 2 1.75 -20.14 -32.08
N LEU A 3 2.54 -19.06 -32.14
CA LEU A 3 3.31 -18.52 -31.01
C LEU A 3 2.46 -18.35 -29.73
N LYS A 4 1.18 -17.97 -29.87
CA LYS A 4 0.22 -17.88 -28.77
C LYS A 4 0.00 -19.22 -28.05
N ALA A 5 -0.13 -20.31 -28.80
CA ALA A 5 -0.34 -21.64 -28.21
C ALA A 5 0.89 -22.10 -27.43
N VAL A 6 2.10 -21.83 -27.94
CA VAL A 6 3.36 -22.16 -27.25
C VAL A 6 3.49 -21.36 -25.95
N VAL A 7 3.19 -20.04 -25.98
CA VAL A 7 3.23 -19.20 -24.77
C VAL A 7 2.24 -19.70 -23.71
N VAL A 8 1.01 -20.02 -24.10
CA VAL A 8 0.00 -20.55 -23.18
C VAL A 8 0.43 -21.89 -22.59
N THR A 9 0.96 -22.82 -23.39
CA THR A 9 1.45 -24.11 -22.90
C THR A 9 2.61 -23.96 -21.92
N VAL A 10 3.55 -23.05 -22.19
CA VAL A 10 4.68 -22.78 -21.28
C VAL A 10 4.20 -22.17 -19.96
N LEU A 11 3.26 -21.22 -19.99
CA LEU A 11 2.69 -20.63 -18.78
C LEU A 11 1.92 -21.68 -17.95
N LEU A 12 1.15 -22.55 -18.59
CA LEU A 12 0.42 -23.63 -17.92
C LEU A 12 1.37 -24.66 -17.32
N ALA A 13 2.43 -25.05 -18.03
CA ALA A 13 3.43 -25.99 -17.51
C ALA A 13 4.23 -25.39 -16.34
N ALA A 14 4.57 -24.10 -16.40
CA ALA A 14 5.21 -23.38 -15.30
C ALA A 14 4.28 -23.27 -14.08
N ALA A 15 3.00 -22.93 -14.28
CA ALA A 15 2.01 -22.86 -13.22
C ALA A 15 1.77 -24.24 -12.56
N LEU A 16 1.68 -25.31 -13.37
CA LEU A 16 1.54 -26.67 -12.86
C LEU A 16 2.78 -27.13 -12.08
N SER A 17 3.97 -26.84 -12.60
CA SER A 17 5.22 -27.17 -11.91
C SER A 17 5.32 -26.41 -10.59
N TYR A 18 4.98 -25.13 -10.57
CA TYR A 18 4.94 -24.32 -9.35
C TYR A 18 3.96 -24.90 -8.32
N TYR A 19 2.78 -25.36 -8.75
CA TYR A 19 1.77 -25.97 -7.87
C TYR A 19 2.28 -27.19 -7.10
N VAL A 20 3.02 -28.06 -7.79
CA VAL A 20 3.57 -29.28 -7.19
C VAL A 20 4.57 -28.94 -6.08
N TYR A 21 5.30 -27.84 -6.22
CA TYR A 21 6.33 -27.44 -5.25
C TYR A 21 5.83 -26.46 -4.17
N ASN A 22 4.80 -25.65 -4.45
CA ASN A 22 4.21 -24.67 -3.53
C ASN A 22 2.67 -24.69 -3.65
N PRO A 23 1.97 -25.59 -2.93
CA PRO A 23 0.50 -25.62 -2.97
C PRO A 23 -0.08 -24.33 -2.38
N MET A 24 -1.08 -23.77 -3.06
CA MET A 24 -1.82 -22.60 -2.55
C MET A 24 -2.71 -23.00 -1.37
N PRO A 25 -2.90 -22.13 -0.36
CA PRO A 25 -3.81 -22.40 0.76
C PRO A 25 -5.25 -22.62 0.30
N ASP A 26 -5.94 -23.59 0.90
CA ASP A 26 -7.33 -23.97 0.54
C ASP A 26 -8.35 -22.82 0.70
N ALA A 27 -8.06 -21.83 1.55
CA ALA A 27 -8.95 -20.69 1.76
C ALA A 27 -8.91 -19.67 0.61
N ILE A 28 -7.91 -19.71 -0.28
CA ILE A 28 -7.93 -18.90 -1.51
C ILE A 28 -8.97 -19.51 -2.46
N GLN A 29 -10.05 -18.77 -2.76
CA GLN A 29 -11.16 -19.27 -3.56
C GLN A 29 -10.78 -19.63 -5.01
N GLU A 30 -9.82 -18.89 -5.58
CA GLU A 30 -9.44 -19.00 -7.00
C GLU A 30 -7.93 -19.25 -7.17
N PRO A 31 -7.39 -20.38 -6.65
CA PRO A 31 -5.95 -20.57 -6.48
C PRO A 31 -5.22 -20.65 -7.82
N TRP A 32 -5.82 -21.27 -8.84
CA TRP A 32 -5.21 -21.40 -10.17
C TRP A 32 -5.02 -20.05 -10.88
N LYS A 33 -5.92 -19.08 -10.66
CA LYS A 33 -5.76 -17.71 -11.18
C LYS A 33 -4.58 -17.03 -10.51
N LEU A 34 -4.48 -17.11 -9.18
CA LEU A 34 -3.42 -16.48 -8.42
C LEU A 34 -2.06 -17.04 -8.80
N MET A 35 -1.97 -18.36 -9.01
CA MET A 35 -0.77 -19.03 -9.50
C MET A 35 -0.37 -18.56 -10.90
N ALA A 36 -1.33 -18.42 -11.83
CA ALA A 36 -1.04 -17.94 -13.17
C ALA A 36 -0.49 -16.50 -13.16
N VAL A 37 -1.06 -15.63 -12.32
CA VAL A 37 -0.57 -14.26 -12.10
C VAL A 37 0.84 -14.27 -11.53
N ASP A 38 1.08 -15.07 -10.49
CA ASP A 38 2.39 -15.17 -9.82
C ASP A 38 3.47 -15.67 -10.80
N ALA A 39 3.18 -16.74 -11.55
CA ALA A 39 4.08 -17.29 -12.57
C ALA A 39 4.38 -16.27 -13.68
N ALA A 40 3.38 -15.54 -14.16
CA ALA A 40 3.56 -14.48 -15.16
C ALA A 40 4.44 -13.34 -14.63
N LYS A 41 4.28 -12.96 -13.36
CA LYS A 41 5.11 -11.96 -12.69
C LYS A 41 6.57 -12.39 -12.62
N TYR A 42 6.87 -13.63 -12.24
CA TYR A 42 8.25 -14.15 -12.23
C TYR A 42 8.91 -14.11 -13.61
N PHE A 43 8.14 -14.40 -14.67
CA PHE A 43 8.64 -14.32 -16.05
C PHE A 43 8.93 -12.86 -16.47
N LEU A 44 8.10 -11.92 -16.05
CA LEU A 44 8.26 -10.49 -16.37
C LEU A 44 9.42 -9.85 -15.58
N LEU A 45 9.51 -10.08 -14.27
CA LEU A 45 10.56 -9.52 -13.40
C LEU A 45 11.97 -9.98 -13.81
N ASN A 46 12.12 -11.22 -14.30
CA ASN A 46 13.41 -11.71 -14.78
C ASN A 46 13.82 -11.14 -16.17
N LYS A 47 12.89 -10.52 -16.92
CA LYS A 47 13.18 -9.92 -18.23
C LYS A 47 13.29 -8.39 -18.21
N ILE A 48 12.87 -7.72 -17.14
CA ILE A 48 12.94 -6.26 -17.02
C ILE A 48 14.34 -5.83 -16.53
N LYS A 49 15.33 -6.02 -17.41
CA LYS A 49 16.51 -5.14 -17.51
C LYS A 49 16.35 -4.14 -18.66
N GLN A 50 15.18 -4.09 -19.30
CA GLN A 50 14.87 -3.13 -20.37
C GLN A 50 13.50 -2.48 -20.16
N ARG A 51 13.51 -1.15 -20.34
CA ARG A 51 12.41 -0.18 -20.27
C ARG A 51 11.05 -0.76 -20.66
N SER A 52 10.06 -0.61 -19.79
CA SER A 52 8.66 -0.88 -20.12
C SER A 52 8.10 0.22 -21.03
N LEU A 53 7.78 -0.16 -22.26
CA LEU A 53 6.96 0.62 -23.19
C LEU A 53 5.49 0.41 -22.80
N PHE A 54 4.79 1.47 -22.37
CA PHE A 54 3.36 1.41 -22.08
C PHE A 54 2.55 1.96 -23.26
N ILE A 55 1.61 1.16 -23.77
CA ILE A 55 0.62 1.61 -24.75
C ILE A 55 -0.59 2.09 -23.96
N SER A 56 -0.77 3.40 -23.88
CA SER A 56 -1.99 4.04 -23.37
C SER A 56 -3.08 3.93 -24.43
N PHE A 57 -4.15 3.21 -24.15
CA PHE A 57 -5.40 3.36 -24.90
C PHE A 57 -6.07 4.65 -24.42
N MET A 58 -5.96 5.71 -25.22
CA MET A 58 -6.62 6.99 -24.98
C MET A 58 -8.13 6.83 -25.24
N PHE A 59 -8.91 6.66 -24.18
CA PHE A 59 -10.32 7.03 -24.22
C PHE A 59 -10.39 8.53 -23.92
N LYS A 60 -10.76 9.33 -24.93
CA LYS A 60 -11.07 10.75 -24.76
C LYS A 60 -12.37 10.87 -23.97
N ASN A 61 -12.28 10.89 -22.64
CA ASN A 61 -13.37 11.25 -21.76
C ASN A 61 -13.15 12.69 -21.30
N GLN A 62 -14.18 13.55 -21.43
CA GLN A 62 -14.12 14.98 -21.07
C GLN A 62 -13.88 15.25 -19.57
N TYR A 63 -13.84 14.22 -18.72
CA TYR A 63 -13.77 14.32 -17.25
C TYR A 63 -12.50 13.72 -16.64
N LEU A 64 -11.43 13.59 -17.44
CA LEU A 64 -10.13 13.13 -16.99
C LEU A 64 -9.03 14.07 -17.50
N ILE A 65 -8.22 14.59 -16.59
CA ILE A 65 -7.21 15.60 -16.91
C ILE A 65 -5.89 15.26 -16.22
N ASP A 66 -4.81 15.18 -16.99
CA ASP A 66 -3.44 15.11 -16.47
C ASP A 66 -2.94 16.54 -16.25
N ILE A 67 -2.65 16.91 -15.00
CA ILE A 67 -2.15 18.25 -14.60
C ILE A 67 -1.02 18.10 -13.59
N THR A 68 -0.62 19.19 -12.95
CA THR A 68 0.37 19.17 -11.86
C THR A 68 -0.17 19.88 -10.63
N PHE A 69 0.05 19.30 -9.46
CA PHE A 69 -0.19 19.91 -8.15
C PHE A 69 1.15 20.17 -7.49
N ALA A 70 1.48 21.44 -7.26
CA ALA A 70 2.78 21.87 -6.73
C ALA A 70 3.98 21.27 -7.51
N GLY A 71 3.87 21.14 -8.83
CA GLY A 71 4.90 20.56 -9.70
C GLY A 71 4.91 19.03 -9.77
N VAL A 72 4.10 18.34 -8.96
CA VAL A 72 3.95 16.88 -8.99
C VAL A 72 2.87 16.51 -10.01
N PRO A 73 3.13 15.64 -10.99
CA PRO A 73 2.11 15.21 -11.94
C PRO A 73 0.98 14.46 -11.22
N VAL A 74 -0.25 14.79 -11.57
CA VAL A 74 -1.45 14.15 -11.05
C VAL A 74 -2.44 13.89 -12.18
N ARG A 75 -3.26 12.88 -12.00
CA ARG A 75 -4.43 12.62 -12.83
C ARG A 75 -5.69 12.90 -12.04
N VAL A 76 -6.48 13.84 -12.50
CA VAL A 76 -7.76 14.22 -11.90
C VAL A 76 -8.89 13.52 -12.63
N TYR A 77 -9.74 12.83 -11.88
CA TYR A 77 -11.01 12.26 -12.31
C TYR A 77 -12.11 13.12 -11.71
N GLU A 78 -12.88 13.76 -12.58
CA GLU A 78 -14.04 14.53 -12.17
C GLU A 78 -15.30 13.69 -12.38
N PRO A 79 -16.25 13.68 -11.44
CA PRO A 79 -17.51 12.99 -11.65
C PRO A 79 -18.29 13.67 -12.80
N PRO A 80 -19.10 12.92 -13.56
CA PRO A 80 -20.06 13.52 -14.50
C PRO A 80 -20.88 14.58 -13.77
N ALA A 81 -21.15 15.72 -14.41
CA ALA A 81 -21.75 16.90 -13.76
C ALA A 81 -22.93 16.54 -12.84
N GLY A 82 -22.66 16.47 -11.53
CA GLY A 82 -23.69 16.46 -10.50
C GLY A 82 -24.31 17.85 -10.45
N GLY A 83 -25.63 17.92 -10.58
CA GLY A 83 -26.42 19.14 -10.82
C GLY A 83 -26.02 20.37 -10.02
N GLU A 84 -26.35 21.54 -10.57
CA GLU A 84 -26.01 22.86 -10.04
C GLU A 84 -26.16 22.97 -8.51
N GLY A 85 -25.09 23.35 -7.81
CA GLY A 85 -25.13 23.78 -6.41
C GLY A 85 -24.68 22.80 -5.32
N HIS A 86 -24.21 21.59 -5.64
CA HIS A 86 -23.79 20.61 -4.62
C HIS A 86 -22.27 20.37 -4.58
N LEU A 87 -21.65 20.64 -3.42
CA LEU A 87 -20.27 20.27 -3.14
C LEU A 87 -20.05 18.75 -3.28
N ARG A 88 -18.87 18.35 -3.73
CA ARG A 88 -18.45 16.98 -4.05
C ARG A 88 -17.50 16.44 -2.98
N ARG A 89 -17.36 15.11 -2.91
CA ARG A 89 -16.32 14.48 -2.09
C ARG A 89 -14.96 14.68 -2.75
N GLY A 90 -13.89 14.70 -1.96
CA GLY A 90 -12.51 14.70 -2.45
C GLY A 90 -11.77 13.44 -2.03
N LEU A 91 -11.01 12.83 -2.95
CA LEU A 91 -10.13 11.70 -2.66
C LEU A 91 -8.75 11.90 -3.29
N LEU A 92 -7.71 12.03 -2.48
CA LEU A 92 -6.32 11.89 -2.92
C LEU A 92 -5.93 10.41 -2.88
N TYR A 93 -5.60 9.83 -4.02
CA TYR A 93 -5.22 8.41 -4.12
C TYR A 93 -3.73 8.24 -4.45
N LEU A 94 -3.05 7.47 -3.60
CA LEU A 94 -1.63 7.13 -3.71
C LEU A 94 -1.53 5.64 -4.07
N HIS A 95 -1.03 5.35 -5.27
CA HIS A 95 -1.00 3.98 -5.77
C HIS A 95 0.03 3.10 -5.04
N GLY A 96 -0.18 1.78 -5.01
CA GLY A 96 0.82 0.81 -4.58
C GLY A 96 1.90 0.53 -5.63
N GLY A 97 2.74 -0.48 -5.34
CA GLY A 97 3.80 -0.93 -6.25
C GLY A 97 5.22 -0.91 -5.68
N GLY A 98 5.38 -1.00 -4.36
CA GLY A 98 6.68 -1.10 -3.71
C GLY A 98 7.60 0.10 -3.96
N TRP A 99 7.02 1.29 -4.16
CA TRP A 99 7.71 2.55 -4.51
C TRP A 99 8.57 2.49 -5.79
N ALA A 100 8.45 1.42 -6.58
CA ALA A 100 9.23 1.18 -7.81
C ALA A 100 8.34 0.93 -9.03
N PHE A 101 7.05 0.66 -8.81
CA PHE A 101 6.06 0.40 -9.84
C PHE A 101 4.77 1.15 -9.50
N GLY A 102 3.84 1.16 -10.45
CA GLY A 102 2.55 1.81 -10.30
C GLY A 102 2.44 3.10 -11.12
N SER A 103 1.20 3.46 -11.44
CA SER A 103 0.81 4.74 -12.04
C SER A 103 -0.71 4.78 -12.02
N GLY A 104 -1.32 5.93 -11.79
CA GLY A 104 -2.75 6.15 -11.97
C GLY A 104 -3.22 5.86 -13.40
N LYS A 105 -2.29 5.85 -14.36
CA LYS A 105 -2.56 5.47 -15.76
C LYS A 105 -2.67 3.96 -15.98
N MET A 106 -2.25 3.14 -15.00
CA MET A 106 -2.41 1.68 -15.10
C MET A 106 -3.89 1.32 -15.02
N GLY A 107 -4.33 0.40 -15.88
CA GLY A 107 -5.76 0.09 -16.05
C GLY A 107 -6.50 -0.29 -14.76
N ALA A 108 -5.83 -0.93 -13.79
CA ALA A 108 -6.44 -1.23 -12.49
C ALA A 108 -6.72 0.03 -11.67
N TYR A 109 -5.74 0.93 -11.52
CA TYR A 109 -5.90 2.19 -10.79
C TYR A 109 -6.82 3.16 -11.53
N ASP A 110 -6.71 3.24 -12.85
CA ASP A 110 -7.57 4.09 -13.67
C ASP A 110 -9.04 3.68 -13.54
N LYS A 111 -9.31 2.37 -13.59
CA LYS A 111 -10.68 1.85 -13.43
C LYS A 111 -11.21 2.12 -12.02
N VAL A 112 -10.44 1.82 -10.97
CA VAL A 112 -10.87 2.07 -9.58
C VAL A 112 -11.16 3.55 -9.35
N SER A 113 -10.30 4.44 -9.85
CA SER A 113 -10.49 5.89 -9.72
C SER A 113 -11.73 6.37 -10.47
N ARG A 114 -12.01 5.85 -11.66
CA ARG A 114 -13.25 6.12 -12.40
C ARG A 114 -14.49 5.64 -11.66
N MET A 115 -14.49 4.40 -11.16
CA MET A 115 -15.64 3.86 -10.42
C MET A 115 -15.95 4.69 -9.18
N ILE A 116 -14.92 5.06 -8.41
CA ILE A 116 -15.10 5.95 -7.25
C ILE A 116 -15.63 7.31 -7.68
N SER A 117 -15.05 7.90 -8.72
CA SER A 117 -15.46 9.20 -9.24
C SER A 117 -16.93 9.19 -9.65
N ASP A 118 -17.30 8.26 -10.54
CA ASP A 118 -18.61 8.19 -11.16
C ASP A 118 -19.70 7.75 -10.18
N GLU A 119 -19.46 6.71 -9.36
CA GLU A 119 -20.48 6.13 -8.50
C GLU A 119 -20.67 6.91 -7.19
N LEU A 120 -19.63 7.56 -6.67
CA LEU A 120 -19.69 8.27 -5.38
C LEU A 120 -19.75 9.80 -5.50
N ASN A 121 -19.79 10.34 -6.72
CA ASN A 121 -19.68 11.78 -6.99
C ASN A 121 -18.45 12.40 -6.29
N THR A 122 -17.28 11.80 -6.55
CA THR A 122 -16.02 12.12 -5.86
C THR A 122 -14.98 12.62 -6.85
N VAL A 123 -14.34 13.75 -6.56
CA VAL A 123 -13.16 14.19 -7.30
C VAL A 123 -11.98 13.35 -6.83
N VAL A 124 -11.46 12.48 -7.71
CA VAL A 124 -10.30 11.64 -7.40
C VAL A 124 -9.05 12.25 -8.00
N VAL A 125 -8.04 12.50 -7.17
CA VAL A 125 -6.71 12.96 -7.59
C VAL A 125 -5.72 11.84 -7.37
N SER A 126 -5.35 11.15 -8.45
CA SER A 126 -4.32 10.11 -8.42
C SER A 126 -2.94 10.73 -8.61
N VAL A 127 -2.03 10.52 -7.65
CA VAL A 127 -0.70 11.14 -7.65
C VAL A 127 0.31 10.27 -8.39
N GLU A 128 1.02 10.84 -9.35
CA GLU A 128 2.14 10.21 -10.07
C GLU A 128 3.46 10.60 -9.39
N TYR A 129 3.64 10.18 -8.14
CA TYR A 129 4.85 10.46 -7.38
C TYR A 129 6.05 9.74 -8.00
N ARG A 130 7.26 10.31 -7.87
CA ARG A 130 8.47 9.73 -8.47
C ARG A 130 8.81 8.39 -7.81
N LEU A 131 9.39 7.46 -8.59
CA LEU A 131 9.64 6.09 -8.17
C LEU A 131 11.14 5.75 -8.16
N PHE A 132 11.49 4.67 -7.47
CA PHE A 132 12.78 4.01 -7.64
C PHE A 132 12.87 3.40 -9.06
N PRO A 133 14.04 3.45 -9.74
CA PRO A 133 15.34 3.94 -9.26
C PRO A 133 15.61 5.42 -9.49
N GLU A 134 14.70 6.17 -10.10
CA GLU A 134 14.90 7.59 -10.43
C GLU A 134 15.07 8.46 -9.19
N VAL A 135 14.34 8.13 -8.12
CA VAL A 135 14.46 8.76 -6.81
C VAL A 135 14.45 7.74 -5.68
N LEU A 136 14.91 8.17 -4.50
CA LEU A 136 14.94 7.39 -3.27
C LEU A 136 14.15 8.12 -2.19
N PHE A 137 13.80 7.44 -1.10
CA PHE A 137 13.28 8.09 0.10
C PHE A 137 14.20 9.26 0.52
N PRO A 138 13.66 10.46 0.85
CA PRO A 138 12.24 10.77 1.07
C PRO A 138 11.50 11.37 -0.14
N GLU A 139 12.06 11.39 -1.34
CA GLU A 139 11.47 12.10 -2.49
C GLU A 139 10.03 11.66 -2.84
N PRO A 140 9.69 10.35 -2.91
CA PRO A 140 8.31 9.94 -3.18
C PRO A 140 7.32 10.44 -2.12
N PHE A 141 7.72 10.43 -0.85
CA PHE A 141 6.94 10.96 0.26
C PHE A 141 6.74 12.49 0.14
N LEU A 142 7.80 13.23 -0.19
CA LEU A 142 7.73 14.68 -0.37
C LEU A 142 6.81 15.07 -1.54
N ASP A 143 6.83 14.31 -2.63
CA ASP A 143 5.90 14.50 -3.75
C ASP A 143 4.44 14.34 -3.27
N CYS A 144 4.15 13.27 -2.51
CA CYS A 144 2.81 13.05 -1.99
C CYS A 144 2.36 14.14 -1.01
N VAL A 145 3.24 14.64 -0.14
CA VAL A 145 2.93 15.75 0.77
C VAL A 145 2.66 17.05 0.00
N ALA A 146 3.46 17.35 -1.01
CA ALA A 146 3.27 18.54 -1.85
C ALA A 146 1.94 18.49 -2.62
N ALA A 147 1.64 17.33 -3.22
CA ALA A 147 0.37 17.10 -3.91
C ALA A 147 -0.83 17.18 -2.94
N ALA A 148 -0.72 16.61 -1.73
CA ALA A 148 -1.76 16.65 -0.72
C ALA A 148 -2.05 18.08 -0.24
N LYS A 149 -1.02 18.87 0.07
CA LYS A 149 -1.18 20.27 0.49
C LYS A 149 -1.83 21.12 -0.62
N HIS A 150 -1.42 20.90 -1.87
CA HIS A 150 -2.03 21.60 -3.00
C HIS A 150 -3.48 21.15 -3.23
N PHE A 151 -3.78 19.85 -3.09
CA PHE A 151 -5.12 19.30 -3.20
C PHE A 151 -6.09 19.89 -2.15
N LEU A 152 -5.62 20.12 -0.93
CA LEU A 152 -6.39 20.70 0.16
C LEU A 152 -6.44 22.24 0.12
N SER A 153 -5.80 22.87 -0.86
CA SER A 153 -5.77 24.33 -0.97
C SER A 153 -7.14 24.89 -1.32
N PRO A 154 -7.51 26.11 -0.84
CA PRO A 154 -8.76 26.75 -1.20
C PRO A 154 -9.00 26.87 -2.71
N GLU A 155 -7.94 27.05 -3.50
CA GLU A 155 -8.01 27.11 -4.96
C GLU A 155 -8.51 25.80 -5.56
N VAL A 156 -7.97 24.66 -5.12
CA VAL A 156 -8.39 23.34 -5.63
C VAL A 156 -9.79 22.99 -5.12
N LEU A 157 -10.08 23.27 -3.84
CA LEU A 157 -11.39 23.02 -3.27
C LEU A 157 -12.50 23.79 -4.02
N ASP A 158 -12.28 25.08 -4.30
CA ASP A 158 -13.23 25.90 -5.07
C ASP A 158 -13.34 25.44 -6.53
N LYS A 159 -12.19 25.25 -7.20
CA LYS A 159 -12.14 24.84 -8.62
C LYS A 159 -12.92 23.57 -8.91
N TYR A 160 -12.82 22.57 -8.03
CA TYR A 160 -13.48 21.29 -8.22
C TYR A 160 -14.76 21.14 -7.39
N ALA A 161 -15.18 22.20 -6.69
CA ALA A 161 -16.31 22.21 -5.75
C ALA A 161 -16.21 21.08 -4.70
N ILE A 162 -15.02 20.83 -4.16
CA ILE A 162 -14.79 19.81 -3.13
C ILE A 162 -15.24 20.37 -1.77
N ASP A 163 -16.04 19.58 -1.07
CA ASP A 163 -16.45 19.85 0.30
C ASP A 163 -15.28 19.62 1.26
N PRO A 164 -14.81 20.65 1.99
CA PRO A 164 -13.73 20.48 2.95
C PRO A 164 -14.09 19.49 4.08
N GLU A 165 -15.37 19.23 4.36
CA GLU A 165 -15.80 18.27 5.38
C GLU A 165 -15.86 16.82 4.87
N ARG A 166 -15.59 16.59 3.57
CA ARG A 166 -15.72 15.27 2.92
C ARG A 166 -14.49 14.95 2.08
N VAL A 167 -13.33 14.91 2.73
CA VAL A 167 -12.04 14.64 2.08
C VAL A 167 -11.40 13.35 2.61
N ALA A 168 -10.82 12.56 1.70
CA ALA A 168 -10.03 11.39 2.05
C ALA A 168 -8.61 11.43 1.45
N VAL A 169 -7.66 10.87 2.19
CA VAL A 169 -6.36 10.42 1.66
C VAL A 169 -6.35 8.89 1.71
N SER A 170 -6.11 8.26 0.58
CA SER A 170 -6.12 6.80 0.47
C SER A 170 -4.94 6.27 -0.30
N GLY A 171 -4.57 5.03 -0.02
CA GLY A 171 -3.64 4.29 -0.86
C GLY A 171 -3.57 2.82 -0.50
N ASP A 172 -2.97 2.05 -1.38
CA ASP A 172 -2.82 0.61 -1.22
C ASP A 172 -1.35 0.18 -1.17
N SER A 173 -1.01 -0.82 -0.35
CA SER A 173 0.37 -1.33 -0.22
C SER A 173 1.37 -0.21 0.13
N ALA A 174 2.38 0.04 -0.72
CA ALA A 174 3.30 1.18 -0.63
C ALA A 174 2.62 2.55 -0.75
N GLY A 175 1.49 2.65 -1.45
CA GLY A 175 0.64 3.84 -1.45
C GLY A 175 -0.10 4.02 -0.13
N GLY A 176 -0.48 2.91 0.52
CA GLY A 176 -1.03 2.91 1.88
C GLY A 176 0.00 3.37 2.92
N ASN A 177 1.28 3.04 2.73
CA ASN A 177 2.39 3.62 3.48
C ASN A 177 2.42 5.15 3.35
N LEU A 178 2.47 5.64 2.11
CA LEU A 178 2.53 7.07 1.80
C LEU A 178 1.28 7.78 2.33
N ALA A 179 0.10 7.16 2.23
CA ALA A 179 -1.16 7.73 2.72
C ALA A 179 -1.14 7.90 4.24
N ALA A 180 -0.67 6.89 4.98
CA ALA A 180 -0.50 6.99 6.42
C ALA A 180 0.55 8.06 6.81
N ALA A 181 1.68 8.14 6.09
CA ALA A 181 2.71 9.13 6.34
C ALA A 181 2.22 10.57 6.05
N VAL A 182 1.54 10.78 4.92
CA VAL A 182 0.93 12.06 4.55
C VAL A 182 -0.14 12.45 5.57
N ALA A 183 -0.96 11.50 6.00
CA ALA A 183 -1.96 11.73 7.03
C ALA A 183 -1.35 12.04 8.40
N GLN A 184 -0.08 11.73 8.67
CA GLN A 184 0.64 12.15 9.88
C GLN A 184 1.27 13.55 9.72
N GLU A 185 1.64 13.95 8.51
CA GLU A 185 2.31 15.21 8.20
C GLU A 185 1.32 16.37 7.97
N VAL A 186 0.22 16.12 7.26
CA VAL A 186 -0.73 17.16 6.80
C VAL A 186 -1.77 17.51 7.88
N LEU A 187 -1.62 16.97 9.08
CA LEU A 187 -2.46 17.22 10.28
C LEU A 187 -2.49 18.67 10.76
N ALA A 188 -1.67 19.55 10.18
CA ALA A 188 -1.52 20.94 10.58
C ALA A 188 -2.41 21.92 9.81
N GLU A 189 -3.24 21.47 8.86
CA GLU A 189 -4.15 22.32 8.08
C GLU A 189 -5.59 22.17 8.61
N PRO A 190 -6.03 22.93 9.63
CA PRO A 190 -7.30 22.73 10.36
C PRO A 190 -8.57 23.06 9.56
N LYS A 191 -8.52 23.07 8.23
CA LYS A 191 -9.63 23.53 7.38
C LYS A 191 -10.46 22.41 6.76
N CYS A 192 -9.97 21.17 6.74
CA CYS A 192 -10.69 20.03 6.16
C CYS A 192 -10.89 18.91 7.19
N ASP A 193 -12.06 18.28 7.19
CA ASP A 193 -12.28 16.99 7.86
C ASP A 193 -11.77 15.88 6.94
N ILE A 194 -10.56 15.40 7.25
CA ILE A 194 -9.88 14.39 6.46
C ILE A 194 -10.12 13.03 7.12
N VAL A 195 -10.39 12.01 6.30
CA VAL A 195 -10.29 10.60 6.70
C VAL A 195 -9.14 9.91 5.97
N GLN A 196 -8.55 8.87 6.56
CA GLN A 196 -7.52 8.05 5.91
C GLN A 196 -8.06 6.65 5.59
N ALA A 197 -7.82 6.16 4.37
CA ALA A 197 -8.15 4.79 3.99
C ALA A 197 -6.91 4.02 3.52
N LEU A 198 -6.53 3.00 4.27
CA LEU A 198 -5.28 2.28 4.12
C LEU A 198 -5.57 0.84 3.71
N ILE A 199 -5.20 0.48 2.49
CA ILE A 199 -5.51 -0.83 1.91
C ILE A 199 -4.26 -1.69 1.96
N TYR A 200 -4.27 -2.75 2.79
CA TYR A 200 -3.13 -3.66 3.07
C TYR A 200 -1.77 -2.94 3.16
N PRO A 201 -1.65 -1.90 4.01
CA PRO A 201 -0.53 -0.96 3.96
C PRO A 201 0.79 -1.57 4.44
N VAL A 202 1.91 -1.14 3.83
CA VAL A 202 3.26 -1.36 4.38
C VAL A 202 3.52 -0.30 5.44
N LEU A 203 3.95 -0.63 6.66
CA LEU A 203 4.06 0.40 7.71
C LEU A 203 5.33 0.34 8.58
N GLN A 204 6.13 -0.72 8.50
CA GLN A 204 7.39 -0.81 9.24
C GLN A 204 8.45 -1.67 8.54
N ALA A 205 9.72 -1.40 8.87
CA ALA A 205 10.88 -2.10 8.33
C ALA A 205 11.80 -2.69 9.41
N LEU A 206 11.37 -2.77 10.67
CA LEU A 206 12.20 -3.21 11.80
C LEU A 206 11.99 -4.66 12.20
N ASP A 207 10.82 -5.24 11.94
CA ASP A 207 10.52 -6.63 12.24
C ASP A 207 9.95 -7.35 11.02
N PHE A 208 10.81 -8.12 10.33
CA PHE A 208 10.43 -9.02 9.23
C PHE A 208 10.14 -10.45 9.70
N ASN A 209 9.90 -10.63 11.01
CA ASN A 209 9.54 -11.91 11.64
C ASN A 209 8.29 -11.80 12.52
N THR A 210 7.41 -10.82 12.26
CA THR A 210 6.03 -10.88 12.77
C THR A 210 5.33 -12.16 12.28
N PRO A 211 4.29 -12.64 12.97
CA PRO A 211 3.54 -13.82 12.55
C PRO A 211 3.18 -13.84 11.06
N SER A 212 2.69 -12.74 10.48
CA SER A 212 2.32 -12.66 9.06
C SER A 212 3.52 -12.75 8.11
N TYR A 213 4.64 -12.08 8.43
CA TYR A 213 5.86 -12.15 7.63
C TYR A 213 6.43 -13.58 7.59
N VAL A 214 6.29 -14.36 8.66
CA VAL A 214 6.72 -15.76 8.72
C VAL A 214 5.70 -16.69 8.05
N GLN A 215 4.41 -16.54 8.38
CA GLN A 215 3.31 -17.33 7.83
C GLN A 215 3.27 -17.26 6.30
N ASN A 216 3.34 -16.03 5.77
CA ASN A 216 3.13 -15.75 4.35
C ASN A 216 4.45 -15.52 3.60
N ARG A 217 5.57 -16.02 4.14
CA ARG A 217 6.93 -15.73 3.62
C ARG A 217 7.13 -16.03 2.13
N ASN A 218 6.39 -16.99 1.59
CA ASN A 218 6.43 -17.44 0.20
C ASN A 218 5.11 -17.19 -0.54
N MET A 219 4.21 -16.37 0.01
CA MET A 219 2.91 -16.13 -0.59
C MET A 219 3.05 -15.42 -1.94
N ALA A 220 2.19 -15.81 -2.89
CA ALA A 220 2.12 -15.18 -4.20
C ALA A 220 1.94 -13.65 -4.10
N ILE A 221 2.35 -12.94 -5.16
CA ILE A 221 2.37 -11.48 -5.26
C ILE A 221 3.41 -10.81 -4.36
N LEU A 222 3.40 -11.06 -3.05
CA LEU A 222 4.32 -10.40 -2.12
C LEU A 222 5.00 -11.39 -1.15
N PRO A 223 6.02 -12.14 -1.62
CA PRO A 223 6.91 -12.88 -0.73
C PRO A 223 7.69 -11.94 0.20
N ARG A 224 8.05 -12.42 1.38
CA ARG A 224 8.82 -11.65 2.38
C ARG A 224 10.12 -11.08 1.80
N GLN A 225 10.84 -11.88 1.02
CA GLN A 225 12.11 -11.45 0.41
C GLN A 225 11.94 -10.25 -0.52
N VAL A 226 10.86 -10.27 -1.32
CA VAL A 226 10.52 -9.18 -2.24
C VAL A 226 10.20 -7.90 -1.47
N MET A 227 9.46 -8.02 -0.35
CA MET A 227 9.17 -6.86 0.50
C MET A 227 10.44 -6.26 1.12
N VAL A 228 11.36 -7.09 1.64
CA VAL A 228 12.65 -6.59 2.16
C VAL A 228 13.48 -5.93 1.05
N GLN A 229 13.42 -6.45 -0.18
CA GLN A 229 14.08 -5.81 -1.32
C GLN A 229 13.49 -4.45 -1.64
N PHE A 230 12.16 -4.30 -1.65
CA PHE A 230 11.51 -3.00 -1.84
C PHE A 230 11.92 -1.99 -0.78
N TRP A 231 12.01 -2.40 0.49
CA TRP A 231 12.52 -1.53 1.55
C TRP A 231 13.95 -1.06 1.30
N LEU A 232 14.87 -1.97 0.92
CA LEU A 232 16.25 -1.60 0.62
C LEU A 232 16.33 -0.64 -0.57
N GLN A 233 15.60 -0.91 -1.65
CA GLN A 233 15.55 -0.04 -2.84
C GLN A 233 14.97 1.33 -2.51
N TYR A 234 13.84 1.38 -1.81
CA TYR A 234 13.20 2.63 -1.41
C TYR A 234 14.10 3.49 -0.54
N LEU A 235 14.83 2.87 0.40
CA LEU A 235 15.75 3.56 1.31
C LEU A 235 17.15 3.80 0.72
N GLY A 236 17.40 3.44 -0.54
CA GLY A 236 18.71 3.62 -1.18
C GLY A 236 19.82 2.73 -0.60
N ALA A 237 19.45 1.62 0.03
CA ALA A 237 20.38 0.71 0.68
C ALA A 237 20.85 -0.41 -0.26
N ASP A 238 22.04 -0.95 0.03
CA ASP A 238 22.60 -2.07 -0.71
C ASP A 238 21.73 -3.33 -0.55
N ILE A 239 21.29 -3.89 -1.68
CA ILE A 239 20.46 -5.12 -1.73
C ILE A 239 21.21 -6.32 -1.12
N SER A 240 22.55 -6.31 -1.09
CA SER A 240 23.36 -7.35 -0.43
C SER A 240 23.07 -7.48 1.08
N LEU A 241 22.44 -6.48 1.70
CA LEU A 241 22.04 -6.49 3.10
C LEU A 241 20.74 -7.26 3.35
N GLN A 242 20.01 -7.68 2.31
CA GLN A 242 18.74 -8.40 2.42
C GLN A 242 18.77 -9.61 3.38
N PRO A 243 19.79 -10.50 3.35
CA PRO A 243 19.84 -11.62 4.29
C PRO A 243 19.90 -11.18 5.77
N GLN A 244 20.56 -10.05 6.05
CA GLN A 244 20.69 -9.52 7.41
C GLN A 244 19.37 -8.91 7.91
N LEU A 245 18.63 -8.22 7.04
CA LEU A 245 17.30 -7.71 7.36
C LEU A 245 16.31 -8.85 7.59
N ILE A 246 16.33 -9.90 6.76
CA ILE A 246 15.48 -11.09 6.94
C ILE A 246 15.76 -11.78 8.29
N ALA A 247 17.03 -11.79 8.72
CA ALA A 247 17.44 -12.30 10.02
C ALA A 247 17.07 -11.39 11.21
N ASN A 248 16.49 -10.20 10.96
CA ASN A 248 16.21 -9.17 11.97
C ASN A 248 17.44 -8.69 12.75
N ASN A 249 18.63 -8.72 12.15
CA ASN A 249 19.84 -8.30 12.85
C ASN A 249 19.81 -6.80 13.20
N HIS A 250 19.14 -5.99 12.38
CA HIS A 250 18.99 -4.55 12.60
C HIS A 250 18.03 -4.19 13.73
N SER A 251 17.23 -5.13 14.23
CA SER A 251 16.36 -4.94 15.41
C SER A 251 16.85 -5.67 16.67
N ALA A 252 18.10 -6.11 16.69
CA ALA A 252 18.70 -6.87 17.77
C ALA A 252 18.60 -6.18 19.16
N LEU A 253 18.44 -6.97 20.23
CA LEU A 253 18.16 -6.47 21.59
C LEU A 253 19.19 -5.46 22.10
N GLN A 254 20.48 -5.69 21.84
CA GLN A 254 21.58 -4.88 22.37
C GLN A 254 21.79 -3.53 21.65
N HIS A 255 20.88 -3.13 20.76
CA HIS A 255 21.04 -1.90 20.00
C HIS A 255 20.69 -0.65 20.82
N SER A 256 21.68 0.24 21.04
CA SER A 256 21.54 1.43 21.90
C SER A 256 20.54 2.48 21.38
N VAL A 257 20.24 2.50 20.09
CA VAL A 257 19.25 3.43 19.49
C VAL A 257 17.81 2.94 19.67
N LEU A 258 17.59 1.63 19.86
CA LEU A 258 16.25 1.05 19.97
C LEU A 258 15.81 1.06 21.44
N THR A 259 15.31 2.21 21.90
CA THR A 259 14.82 2.37 23.26
C THR A 259 13.61 1.44 23.53
N PRO A 260 13.32 1.11 24.80
CA PRO A 260 12.13 0.33 25.15
C PRO A 260 10.83 0.94 24.59
N GLU A 261 10.72 2.27 24.59
CA GLU A 261 9.56 3.00 24.07
C GLU A 261 9.44 2.90 22.55
N LEU A 262 10.55 2.81 21.80
CA LEU A 262 10.50 2.61 20.36
C LEU A 262 10.15 1.15 20.03
N ARG A 263 10.68 0.19 20.80
CA ARG A 263 10.38 -1.23 20.61
C ARG A 263 8.92 -1.57 20.87
N SER A 264 8.32 -0.97 21.89
CA SER A 264 6.91 -1.22 22.22
C SER A 264 5.96 -0.78 21.10
N ARG A 265 6.39 0.12 20.21
CA ARG A 265 5.60 0.55 19.02
C ARG A 265 5.43 -0.54 17.97
N LEU A 266 6.26 -1.59 18.02
CA LEU A 266 6.24 -2.72 17.09
C LEU A 266 6.11 -4.07 17.80
N ASP A 267 5.84 -4.07 19.10
CA ASP A 267 5.71 -5.31 19.86
C ASP A 267 4.40 -6.02 19.48
N TRP A 268 4.48 -6.86 18.46
CA TRP A 268 3.33 -7.63 17.98
C TRP A 268 2.76 -8.56 19.05
N THR A 269 3.52 -8.92 20.10
CA THR A 269 3.03 -9.79 21.17
C THR A 269 1.96 -9.11 22.02
N SER A 270 2.04 -7.78 22.17
CA SER A 270 1.04 -6.96 22.85
C SER A 270 0.02 -6.35 21.88
N LEU A 271 0.43 -5.99 20.67
CA LEU A 271 -0.42 -5.31 19.69
C LEU A 271 -1.38 -6.24 18.94
N LEU A 272 -1.03 -7.51 18.75
CA LEU A 272 -1.89 -8.49 18.07
C LEU A 272 -2.76 -9.30 19.05
N SER A 273 -3.97 -9.63 18.61
CA SER A 273 -4.85 -10.56 19.33
C SER A 273 -4.35 -12.01 19.22
N GLN A 274 -4.85 -12.90 20.10
CA GLN A 274 -4.45 -14.31 20.08
C GLN A 274 -4.77 -15.01 18.75
N LYS A 275 -5.81 -14.58 18.03
CA LYS A 275 -6.16 -15.09 16.68
C LYS A 275 -4.97 -15.00 15.71
N PHE A 276 -4.20 -13.92 15.77
CA PHE A 276 -3.10 -13.65 14.83
C PHE A 276 -1.74 -14.09 15.37
N LYS A 277 -1.55 -14.06 16.69
CA LYS A 277 -0.32 -14.57 17.34
C LYS A 277 -0.14 -16.08 17.16
N LYS A 278 -1.24 -16.84 17.17
CA LYS A 278 -1.24 -18.31 17.03
C LYS A 278 -0.18 -18.91 17.97
N SER A 279 0.74 -19.75 17.47
CA SER A 279 1.85 -20.33 18.23
C SER A 279 3.22 -19.70 17.93
N TYR A 280 3.24 -18.57 17.20
CA TYR A 280 4.49 -17.90 16.84
C TYR A 280 5.20 -17.35 18.09
N LYS A 281 6.53 -17.34 18.03
CA LYS A 281 7.41 -16.81 19.08
C LYS A 281 8.26 -15.68 18.50
N PRO A 282 8.55 -14.61 19.27
CA PRO A 282 9.44 -13.55 18.84
C PRO A 282 10.79 -14.11 18.40
N VAL A 283 11.22 -13.71 17.20
CA VAL A 283 12.56 -13.98 16.69
C VAL A 283 13.34 -12.68 16.79
N VAL A 284 14.23 -12.61 17.78
CA VAL A 284 15.04 -11.43 18.03
C VAL A 284 16.51 -11.83 18.06
N ALA A 285 17.32 -11.17 17.24
CA ALA A 285 18.76 -11.33 17.29
C ALA A 285 19.31 -10.73 18.60
N GLU A 286 20.28 -11.39 19.23
CA GLU A 286 20.90 -10.84 20.44
C GLU A 286 21.83 -9.67 20.12
N ARG A 287 22.58 -9.77 19.02
CA ARG A 287 23.60 -8.79 18.62
C ARG A 287 23.30 -8.22 17.24
N ASP A 288 23.49 -6.91 17.11
CA ASP A 288 23.46 -6.24 15.82
C ASP A 288 24.67 -6.69 14.98
N SER A 289 24.42 -7.00 13.72
CA SER A 289 25.47 -7.26 12.75
C SER A 289 25.71 -5.98 11.95
N HIS A 290 26.89 -5.39 12.09
CA HIS A 290 27.42 -4.39 11.16
C HIS A 290 26.77 -2.99 11.16
N GLY A 291 26.06 -2.58 12.21
CA GLY A 291 25.59 -1.20 12.37
C GLY A 291 24.52 -0.81 11.35
N LEU A 292 23.61 -1.72 11.04
CA LEU A 292 22.65 -1.56 9.93
C LEU A 292 21.77 -0.32 10.08
N LEU A 293 21.29 -0.01 11.29
CA LEU A 293 20.48 1.18 11.54
C LEU A 293 21.25 2.49 11.34
N LYS A 294 22.59 2.48 11.49
CA LYS A 294 23.43 3.63 11.14
C LYS A 294 23.63 3.77 9.63
N LYS A 295 23.71 2.64 8.92
CA LYS A 295 23.86 2.60 7.45
C LYS A 295 22.56 2.96 6.73
N ILE A 296 21.42 2.61 7.33
CA ILE A 296 20.09 2.79 6.77
C ILE A 296 19.21 3.49 7.81
N PRO A 297 19.47 4.78 8.12
CA PRO A 297 18.72 5.51 9.14
C PRO A 297 17.23 5.61 8.82
N GLY A 298 16.86 5.52 7.54
CA GLY A 298 15.47 5.49 7.08
C GLY A 298 14.64 4.33 7.65
N LEU A 299 15.26 3.25 8.17
CA LEU A 299 14.54 2.17 8.87
C LEU A 299 13.86 2.62 10.16
N LEU A 300 14.29 3.76 10.75
CA LEU A 300 13.72 4.35 11.96
C LEU A 300 12.93 5.63 11.68
N ASP A 301 12.89 6.08 10.43
CA ASP A 301 12.21 7.31 10.07
C ASP A 301 10.70 7.06 9.98
N ALA A 302 9.92 7.73 10.83
CA ALA A 302 8.46 7.57 10.85
C ALA A 302 7.79 7.96 9.52
N ARG A 303 8.43 8.78 8.69
CA ARG A 303 7.94 9.13 7.34
C ARG A 303 8.07 7.98 6.35
N SER A 304 9.01 7.05 6.58
CA SER A 304 9.12 5.81 5.82
C SER A 304 8.29 4.70 6.49
N SER A 305 8.25 4.67 7.82
CA SER A 305 7.62 3.64 8.65
C SER A 305 6.57 4.27 9.58
N PRO A 306 5.35 4.60 9.09
CA PRO A 306 4.35 5.32 9.88
C PRO A 306 3.92 4.61 11.16
N LEU A 307 4.08 3.28 11.23
CA LEU A 307 3.83 2.52 12.45
C LEU A 307 4.84 2.81 13.56
N LEU A 308 5.93 3.53 13.30
CA LEU A 308 6.87 4.00 14.33
C LEU A 308 6.52 5.36 14.94
N ALA A 309 5.52 6.06 14.41
CA ALA A 309 5.12 7.37 14.92
C ALA A 309 4.78 7.34 16.42
N GLY A 310 5.11 8.43 17.12
CA GLY A 310 4.82 8.58 18.55
C GLY A 310 3.31 8.70 18.83
N PRO A 311 2.86 8.39 20.06
CA PRO A 311 1.45 8.47 20.43
C PRO A 311 0.86 9.87 20.22
N GLU A 312 1.65 10.93 20.41
CA GLU A 312 1.25 12.33 20.19
C GLU A 312 0.97 12.67 18.72
N VAL A 313 1.64 11.98 17.78
CA VAL A 313 1.38 12.09 16.35
C VAL A 313 0.15 11.26 16.00
N LEU A 314 0.08 10.02 16.48
CA LEU A 314 -1.05 9.12 16.22
C LEU A 314 -2.38 9.66 16.75
N ALA A 315 -2.39 10.31 17.91
CA ALA A 315 -3.60 10.89 18.50
C ALA A 315 -4.21 12.02 17.66
N LYS A 316 -3.42 12.60 16.74
CA LYS A 316 -3.86 13.65 15.82
C LYS A 316 -4.26 13.09 14.44
N CYS A 317 -3.99 11.82 14.17
CA CYS A 317 -4.32 11.20 12.89
C CYS A 317 -5.83 11.27 12.61
N PRO A 318 -6.24 11.41 11.33
CA PRO A 318 -7.65 11.35 10.97
C PRO A 318 -8.25 9.97 11.25
N ARG A 319 -9.58 9.91 11.32
CA ARG A 319 -10.36 8.67 11.35
C ARG A 319 -9.88 7.73 10.25
N ALA A 320 -9.73 6.44 10.57
CA ALA A 320 -9.06 5.51 9.68
C ALA A 320 -9.96 4.33 9.26
N TYR A 321 -9.87 3.97 7.97
CA TYR A 321 -10.23 2.66 7.45
C TYR A 321 -8.95 1.87 7.19
N ILE A 322 -8.86 0.66 7.72
CA ILE A 322 -7.69 -0.21 7.51
C ILE A 322 -8.14 -1.58 7.06
N LEU A 323 -7.79 -1.94 5.83
CA LEU A 323 -8.06 -3.24 5.26
C LEU A 323 -6.82 -4.13 5.35
N THR A 324 -7.00 -5.38 5.79
CA THR A 324 -5.93 -6.40 5.83
C THR A 324 -6.38 -7.72 5.22
N CYS A 325 -5.41 -8.52 4.78
CA CYS A 325 -5.61 -9.79 4.10
C CYS A 325 -4.90 -10.91 4.87
N GLU A 326 -5.50 -12.10 5.00
CA GLU A 326 -4.86 -13.22 5.71
C GLU A 326 -3.58 -13.68 5.01
N PHE A 327 -3.59 -13.75 3.68
CA PHE A 327 -2.48 -14.21 2.86
C PHE A 327 -1.61 -13.04 2.39
N ASP A 328 -1.11 -12.28 3.35
CA ASP A 328 -0.25 -11.12 3.14
C ASP A 328 0.82 -11.03 4.24
N VAL A 329 2.08 -10.77 3.86
CA VAL A 329 3.16 -10.53 4.83
C VAL A 329 2.91 -9.25 5.64
N LEU A 330 2.18 -8.28 5.09
CA LEU A 330 1.88 -6.98 5.70
C LEU A 330 0.64 -7.00 6.61
N ARG A 331 -0.04 -8.15 6.77
CA ARG A 331 -1.25 -8.25 7.60
C ARG A 331 -1.02 -7.65 8.98
N ASP A 332 0.07 -8.03 9.64
CA ASP A 332 0.34 -7.60 11.01
C ASP A 332 0.74 -6.12 11.08
N ASP A 333 1.35 -5.54 10.05
CA ASP A 333 1.62 -4.08 9.98
C ASP A 333 0.31 -3.30 10.13
N GLY A 334 -0.70 -3.63 9.31
CA GLY A 334 -2.01 -2.99 9.34
C GLY A 334 -2.76 -3.22 10.66
N LEU A 335 -2.75 -4.44 11.19
CA LEU A 335 -3.41 -4.77 12.46
C LEU A 335 -2.78 -4.05 13.66
N MET A 336 -1.45 -4.00 13.71
CA MET A 336 -0.73 -3.27 14.76
C MET A 336 -1.00 -1.77 14.67
N TYR A 337 -1.02 -1.19 13.47
CA TYR A 337 -1.32 0.22 13.29
C TYR A 337 -2.76 0.56 13.69
N ALA A 338 -3.72 -0.28 13.31
CA ALA A 338 -5.11 -0.16 13.74
C ALA A 338 -5.23 -0.20 15.28
N ARG A 339 -4.47 -1.07 15.95
CA ARG A 339 -4.45 -1.13 17.41
C ARG A 339 -3.86 0.15 18.00
N ARG A 340 -2.71 0.62 17.51
CA ARG A 340 -2.04 1.82 18.02
C ARG A 340 -2.85 3.10 17.81
N LEU A 341 -3.54 3.23 16.68
CA LEU A 341 -4.47 4.35 16.43
C LEU A 341 -5.63 4.33 17.43
N LYS A 342 -6.24 3.17 17.67
CA LYS A 342 -7.31 3.01 18.68
C LYS A 342 -6.83 3.36 20.09
N ASP A 343 -5.64 2.87 20.47
CA ASP A 343 -5.04 3.18 21.78
C ASP A 343 -4.72 4.68 21.92
N ALA A 344 -4.49 5.39 20.80
CA ALA A 344 -4.31 6.84 20.76
C ALA A 344 -5.64 7.64 20.67
N GLY A 345 -6.80 6.97 20.70
CA GLY A 345 -8.13 7.60 20.68
C GLY A 345 -8.70 7.88 19.28
N VAL A 346 -8.06 7.41 18.21
CA VAL A 346 -8.55 7.57 16.84
C VAL A 346 -9.64 6.55 16.54
N ALA A 347 -10.74 6.98 15.91
CA ALA A 347 -11.76 6.05 15.43
C ALA A 347 -11.24 5.26 14.23
N VAL A 348 -11.30 3.92 14.32
CA VAL A 348 -10.77 3.02 13.30
C VAL A 348 -11.80 1.96 12.91
N THR A 349 -12.18 1.93 11.64
CA THR A 349 -12.83 0.78 10.99
C THR A 349 -11.74 -0.16 10.48
N SER A 350 -11.80 -1.44 10.83
CA SER A 350 -10.82 -2.42 10.36
C SER A 350 -11.52 -3.62 9.73
N ASP A 351 -11.26 -3.81 8.45
CA ASP A 351 -11.75 -4.96 7.67
C ASP A 351 -10.64 -5.97 7.48
N TYR A 352 -10.99 -7.24 7.62
CA TYR A 352 -10.06 -8.36 7.51
C TYR A 352 -10.66 -9.43 6.61
N TYR A 353 -9.94 -9.76 5.53
CA TYR A 353 -10.36 -10.71 4.51
C TYR A 353 -9.63 -12.03 4.70
N GLU A 354 -10.35 -13.06 5.14
CA GLU A 354 -9.82 -14.39 5.43
C GLU A 354 -9.31 -15.14 4.19
N ASP A 355 -9.86 -14.84 3.02
CA ASP A 355 -9.41 -15.33 1.71
C ASP A 355 -8.65 -14.27 0.89
N GLY A 356 -8.36 -13.13 1.52
CA GLY A 356 -7.64 -12.02 0.90
C GLY A 356 -6.15 -12.29 0.76
N PHE A 357 -5.56 -11.78 -0.31
CA PHE A 357 -4.12 -11.77 -0.58
C PHE A 357 -3.65 -10.36 -0.94
N HIS A 358 -2.34 -10.13 -0.89
CA HIS A 358 -1.77 -8.82 -1.20
C HIS A 358 -2.09 -8.36 -2.63
N GLY A 359 -2.53 -7.10 -2.80
CA GLY A 359 -2.82 -6.53 -4.12
C GLY A 359 -4.15 -6.96 -4.74
N CYS A 360 -5.01 -7.67 -4.01
CA CYS A 360 -6.30 -8.16 -4.53
C CYS A 360 -7.22 -7.06 -5.12
N LEU A 361 -7.10 -5.79 -4.66
CA LEU A 361 -7.85 -4.64 -5.21
C LEU A 361 -7.52 -4.38 -6.69
N SER A 362 -6.29 -4.65 -7.13
CA SER A 362 -5.87 -4.44 -8.51
C SER A 362 -6.48 -5.47 -9.48
N PHE A 363 -7.06 -6.55 -8.94
CA PHE A 363 -7.55 -7.69 -9.69
C PHE A 363 -9.09 -7.75 -9.71
N THR A 364 -9.71 -6.70 -10.25
CA THR A 364 -11.17 -6.51 -10.31
C THR A 364 -11.74 -6.58 -11.74
N SER A 365 -10.90 -6.91 -12.73
CA SER A 365 -11.28 -6.92 -14.14
C SER A 365 -10.84 -8.18 -14.86
N TRP A 366 -11.76 -8.72 -15.65
CA TRP A 366 -11.48 -9.87 -16.52
C TRP A 366 -10.28 -9.58 -17.43
N PRO A 367 -9.38 -10.56 -17.69
CA PRO A 367 -9.45 -11.98 -17.33
C PRO A 367 -8.85 -12.35 -15.96
N LEU A 368 -8.32 -11.38 -15.22
CA LEU A 368 -7.61 -11.60 -13.96
C LEU A 368 -8.43 -11.13 -12.75
N ASP A 369 -9.75 -11.09 -12.86
CA ASP A 369 -10.60 -10.71 -11.74
C ASP A 369 -10.71 -11.81 -10.69
N PHE A 370 -10.72 -11.40 -9.43
CA PHE A 370 -10.98 -12.26 -8.28
C PHE A 370 -12.19 -11.75 -7.53
N ASP A 371 -12.99 -12.66 -6.98
CA ASP A 371 -14.17 -12.30 -6.21
C ASP A 371 -13.80 -11.58 -4.92
N VAL A 372 -12.69 -11.95 -4.27
CA VAL A 372 -12.16 -11.19 -3.13
C VAL A 372 -11.77 -9.77 -3.51
N GLY A 373 -11.16 -9.55 -4.68
CA GLY A 373 -10.83 -8.21 -5.18
C GLY A 373 -12.08 -7.34 -5.39
N LYS A 374 -13.15 -7.91 -5.97
CA LYS A 374 -14.44 -7.22 -6.14
C LYS A 374 -15.09 -6.89 -4.79
N ARG A 375 -15.08 -7.82 -3.81
CA ARG A 375 -15.63 -7.57 -2.47
C ARG A 375 -14.86 -6.47 -1.74
N VAL A 376 -13.53 -6.54 -1.77
CA VAL A 376 -12.63 -5.54 -1.19
C VAL A 376 -12.93 -4.15 -1.75
N LEU A 377 -13.00 -4.02 -3.08
CA LEU A 377 -13.33 -2.76 -3.75
C LEU A 377 -14.71 -2.23 -3.33
N ARG A 378 -15.75 -3.08 -3.36
CA ARG A 378 -17.12 -2.67 -2.99
C ARG A 378 -17.23 -2.21 -1.54
N ASN A 379 -16.61 -2.92 -0.62
CA ASN A 379 -16.64 -2.56 0.80
C ASN A 379 -15.85 -1.27 1.06
N TYR A 380 -14.70 -1.09 0.40
CA TYR A 380 -13.95 0.16 0.43
C TYR A 380 -14.78 1.34 -0.10
N MET A 381 -15.42 1.20 -1.26
CA MET A 381 -16.31 2.24 -1.81
C MET A 381 -17.51 2.53 -0.91
N THR A 382 -18.12 1.49 -0.33
CA THR A 382 -19.23 1.62 0.63
C THR A 382 -18.77 2.38 1.88
N TRP A 383 -17.57 2.11 2.37
CA TRP A 383 -17.00 2.83 3.50
C TRP A 383 -16.78 4.31 3.15
N LEU A 384 -16.17 4.60 1.99
CA LEU A 384 -16.01 5.98 1.53
C LEU A 384 -17.36 6.70 1.44
N GLN A 385 -18.38 6.08 0.85
CA GLN A 385 -19.71 6.66 0.72
C GLN A 385 -20.37 7.02 2.06
N ASN A 386 -20.08 6.25 3.11
CA ASN A 386 -20.67 6.44 4.43
C ASN A 386 -19.86 7.37 5.34
N ASN A 387 -18.60 7.66 4.99
CA ASN A 387 -17.68 8.43 5.82
C ASN A 387 -17.19 9.73 5.16
N LEU A 388 -17.52 9.92 3.88
CA LEU A 388 -17.50 11.16 3.13
C LEU A 388 -18.94 11.46 2.74
#